data_AF-A0A6J8C179-F1
#
_entry.id   AF-A0A6J8C179-F1
#
_cell.length_a   1.000
_cell.length_b   1.000
_cell.length_c   1.000
_cell.angle_alpha   90.00
_cell.angle_beta   90.00
_cell.angle_gamma   90.00
#
_symmetry.space_group_name_H-M   'P 1'
#
loop_
_entity.id
_entity.type
_entity.pdbx_description
1 polymer ?
#
loop_
_entity_poly.entity_id
_entity_poly.type
_entity_poly.pdbx_seq_one_letter_code
_entity_poly.pdbx_strand_id
1 'polypeptide(L)'
;MDAASKAKGNDKHCCVPLCNGNGRRHMELSFHRFPQTDNKRNLWIQAIRRDPGPMFNISDQTVVCSRHFKPTDFKWTPVRKTLKPDSVPSIFDWSNQVTPRREIFKHPVPQKRPRSASEDEAGDDAADLGCEPIPEFQDGDLSLCAFDEISSPRVLELEKTLQEKEEEIQRLQEKLQIERFGIFRFSKDDSMISFYTGHVHYIF
;
A
#
# COMPACT_ATOMS: atom_id res chain seq x y z
N MET A 1 -43.58 -53.83 5.55
CA MET A 1 -42.46 -53.04 6.11
C MET A 1 -41.65 -52.54 4.93
N ASP A 2 -42.12 -51.47 4.30
CA ASP A 2 -41.48 -50.94 3.10
C ASP A 2 -40.26 -50.12 3.49
N ALA A 3 -39.09 -50.68 3.23
CA ALA A 3 -37.82 -49.98 3.36
C ALA A 3 -37.75 -48.91 2.27
N ALA A 4 -38.16 -47.68 2.60
CA ALA A 4 -37.89 -46.51 1.80
C ALA A 4 -36.37 -46.35 1.64
N SER A 5 -35.86 -46.77 0.47
CA SER A 5 -34.48 -46.55 0.07
C SER A 5 -34.20 -45.05 0.07
N LYS A 6 -33.46 -44.60 1.09
CA LYS A 6 -33.05 -43.21 1.25
C LYS A 6 -32.10 -42.86 0.10
N ALA A 7 -32.65 -42.33 -1.00
CA ALA A 7 -31.86 -41.83 -2.10
C ALA A 7 -30.80 -40.86 -1.53
N LYS A 8 -29.52 -41.15 -1.79
CA LYS A 8 -28.39 -40.37 -1.29
C LYS A 8 -28.42 -39.00 -1.96
N GLY A 9 -29.13 -38.06 -1.34
CA GLY A 9 -29.34 -36.72 -1.87
C GLY A 9 -28.01 -35.99 -2.11
N ASN A 10 -27.96 -35.18 -3.15
CA ASN A 10 -26.82 -34.30 -3.47
C ASN A 10 -26.73 -33.17 -2.43
N ASP A 11 -26.25 -33.49 -1.22
CA ASP A 11 -26.12 -32.56 -0.10
C ASP A 11 -24.92 -31.62 -0.21
N LYS A 12 -24.76 -31.03 -1.39
CA LYS A 12 -23.62 -30.17 -1.72
C LYS A 12 -24.04 -28.72 -1.57
N HIS A 13 -23.21 -27.95 -0.87
CA HIS A 13 -23.39 -26.51 -0.67
C HIS A 13 -22.22 -25.77 -1.31
N CYS A 14 -22.52 -24.69 -2.03
CA CYS A 14 -21.50 -23.85 -2.64
C CYS A 14 -20.67 -23.16 -1.55
N CYS A 15 -19.34 -23.20 -1.65
CA CYS A 15 -18.45 -22.53 -0.70
C CYS A 15 -18.23 -21.03 -0.99
N VAL A 16 -18.74 -20.53 -2.12
CA VAL A 16 -18.58 -19.14 -2.52
C VAL A 16 -19.37 -18.23 -1.58
N PRO A 17 -18.77 -17.18 -0.99
CA PRO A 17 -19.47 -16.23 -0.14
C PRO A 17 -20.75 -15.71 -0.78
N LEU A 18 -21.82 -15.60 0.00
CA LEU A 18 -23.16 -15.13 -0.42
C LEU A 18 -23.86 -16.01 -1.47
N CYS A 19 -23.29 -17.16 -1.86
CA CYS A 19 -23.94 -18.07 -2.79
C CYS A 19 -24.83 -19.09 -2.06
N ASN A 20 -26.14 -19.05 -2.32
CA ASN A 20 -27.11 -20.04 -1.81
C ASN A 20 -27.25 -21.30 -2.68
N GLY A 21 -26.22 -21.63 -3.48
CA GLY A 21 -26.23 -22.84 -4.33
C GLY A 21 -26.24 -24.11 -3.49
N ASN A 22 -27.36 -24.85 -3.53
CA ASN A 22 -27.59 -26.08 -2.78
C ASN A 22 -28.08 -27.19 -3.72
N GLY A 23 -27.41 -28.34 -3.76
CA GLY A 23 -27.70 -29.43 -4.68
C GLY A 23 -29.03 -30.15 -4.45
N ARG A 24 -29.63 -30.01 -3.26
CA ARG A 24 -30.99 -30.49 -2.98
C ARG A 24 -32.07 -29.56 -3.52
N ARG A 25 -31.84 -28.24 -3.47
CA ARG A 25 -32.80 -27.21 -3.89
C ARG A 25 -32.65 -26.82 -5.37
N HIS A 26 -31.44 -26.92 -5.89
CA HIS A 26 -31.06 -26.48 -7.23
C HIS A 26 -30.47 -27.67 -8.01
N MET A 27 -31.36 -28.51 -8.54
CA MET A 27 -31.00 -29.74 -9.26
C MET A 27 -30.30 -29.48 -10.60
N GLU A 28 -30.49 -28.28 -11.16
CA GLU A 28 -29.84 -27.81 -12.39
C GLU A 28 -28.36 -27.45 -12.21
N LEU A 29 -27.91 -27.29 -10.95
CA LEU A 29 -26.53 -26.92 -10.65
C LEU A 29 -25.62 -28.14 -10.63
N SER A 30 -24.47 -27.98 -11.27
CA SER A 30 -23.34 -28.90 -11.09
C SER A 30 -22.37 -28.33 -10.06
N PHE A 31 -21.75 -29.22 -9.28
CA PHE A 31 -20.84 -28.86 -8.19
C PHE A 31 -19.46 -29.39 -8.50
N HIS A 32 -18.47 -28.50 -8.53
CA HIS A 32 -17.11 -28.77 -8.94
C HIS A 32 -16.17 -28.65 -7.75
N ARG A 33 -15.33 -29.67 -7.57
CA ARG A 33 -14.29 -29.70 -6.53
C ARG A 33 -13.12 -28.83 -6.94
N PHE A 34 -12.38 -28.36 -5.95
CA PHE A 34 -11.11 -27.67 -6.19
C PHE A 34 -10.14 -28.58 -6.97
N PRO A 35 -9.34 -28.00 -7.88
CA PRO A 35 -8.27 -28.71 -8.55
C PRO A 35 -7.28 -29.36 -7.58
N GLN A 36 -6.64 -30.44 -8.01
CA GLN A 36 -5.54 -31.07 -7.26
C GLN A 36 -4.23 -30.27 -7.39
N THR A 37 -4.01 -29.61 -8.53
CA THR A 37 -2.79 -28.82 -8.77
C THR A 37 -2.82 -27.52 -7.97
N ASP A 38 -1.79 -27.28 -7.16
CA ASP A 38 -1.71 -26.13 -6.25
C ASP A 38 -1.87 -24.78 -6.96
N ASN A 39 -1.24 -24.59 -8.12
CA ASN A 39 -1.35 -23.35 -8.89
C ASN A 39 -2.81 -23.00 -9.22
N LYS A 40 -3.57 -23.97 -9.73
CA LYS A 40 -4.96 -23.75 -10.12
C LYS A 40 -5.89 -23.67 -8.89
N ARG A 41 -5.59 -24.43 -7.84
CA ARG A 41 -6.28 -24.33 -6.55
C ARG A 41 -6.14 -22.92 -5.97
N ASN A 42 -4.93 -22.35 -5.98
CA ASN A 42 -4.67 -20.99 -5.50
C ASN A 42 -5.42 -19.94 -6.33
N LEU A 43 -5.50 -20.10 -7.65
CA LEU A 43 -6.32 -19.22 -8.50
C LEU A 43 -7.80 -19.27 -8.12
N TRP A 44 -8.34 -20.44 -7.77
CA TRP A 44 -9.73 -20.56 -7.32
C TRP A 44 -9.94 -19.89 -5.97
N ILE A 45 -9.03 -20.08 -5.02
CA ILE A 45 -9.07 -19.44 -3.69
C ILE A 45 -9.11 -17.92 -3.83
N GLN A 46 -8.18 -17.38 -4.63
CA GLN A 46 -8.08 -15.96 -4.90
C GLN A 46 -9.35 -15.41 -5.59
N ALA A 47 -9.87 -16.15 -6.57
CA ALA A 47 -11.08 -15.76 -7.29
C ALA A 47 -12.31 -15.68 -6.37
N ILE A 48 -12.45 -16.64 -5.45
CA ILE A 48 -13.57 -16.71 -4.50
C ILE A 48 -13.41 -15.71 -3.35
N ARG A 49 -12.20 -15.14 -3.16
CA ARG A 49 -11.86 -14.20 -2.08
C ARG A 49 -12.17 -14.78 -0.69
N ARG A 50 -11.85 -16.07 -0.51
CA ARG A 50 -12.05 -16.78 0.76
C ARG A 50 -10.80 -17.59 1.08
N ASP A 51 -9.92 -17.00 1.88
CA ASP A 51 -8.65 -17.62 2.23
C ASP A 51 -8.85 -18.81 3.19
N PRO A 52 -8.12 -19.92 2.98
CA PRO A 52 -8.15 -21.04 3.90
C PRO A 52 -7.56 -20.63 5.26
N GLY A 53 -8.23 -21.04 6.33
CA GLY A 53 -7.85 -20.70 7.70
C GLY A 53 -8.60 -21.55 8.72
N PRO A 54 -8.56 -21.20 10.02
CA PRO A 54 -9.18 -22.00 11.09
C PRO A 54 -10.68 -22.25 10.89
N MET A 55 -11.38 -21.28 10.30
CA MET A 55 -12.83 -21.34 10.05
C MET A 55 -13.20 -21.83 8.65
N PHE A 56 -12.22 -22.07 7.76
CA PHE A 56 -12.47 -22.49 6.38
C PHE A 56 -11.34 -23.38 5.87
N ASN A 57 -11.59 -24.68 5.79
CA ASN A 57 -10.65 -25.65 5.26
C ASN A 57 -11.18 -26.24 3.94
N ILE A 58 -10.34 -26.23 2.91
CA ILE A 58 -10.66 -26.77 1.58
C ILE A 58 -10.55 -28.29 1.63
N SER A 59 -11.68 -28.93 1.90
CA SER A 59 -11.83 -30.38 1.88
C SER A 59 -12.54 -30.87 0.61
N ASP A 60 -12.68 -32.18 0.48
CA ASP A 60 -13.45 -32.84 -0.57
C ASP A 60 -14.94 -32.42 -0.66
N GLN A 61 -15.47 -31.85 0.42
CA GLN A 61 -16.85 -31.33 0.48
C GLN A 61 -16.92 -29.86 0.05
N THR A 62 -15.78 -29.15 -0.02
CA THR A 62 -15.75 -27.78 -0.50
C THR A 62 -15.86 -27.76 -2.02
N VAL A 63 -16.98 -27.24 -2.50
CA VAL A 63 -17.34 -27.25 -3.92
C VAL A 63 -17.86 -25.90 -4.37
N VAL A 64 -17.62 -25.58 -5.63
CA VAL A 64 -18.12 -24.38 -6.29
C VAL A 64 -19.23 -24.80 -7.26
N CYS A 65 -20.39 -24.14 -7.21
CA CYS A 65 -21.48 -24.43 -8.13
C CYS A 65 -21.24 -23.83 -9.52
N SER A 66 -21.93 -24.37 -10.53
CA SER A 66 -21.73 -23.98 -11.94
C SER A 66 -22.09 -22.53 -12.28
N ARG A 67 -22.78 -21.78 -11.40
CA ARG A 67 -23.10 -20.35 -11.61
C ARG A 67 -21.85 -19.46 -11.68
N HIS A 68 -20.75 -19.89 -11.08
CA HIS A 68 -19.52 -19.09 -11.01
C HIS A 68 -18.59 -19.27 -12.22
N PHE A 69 -18.96 -20.12 -13.18
CA PHE A 69 -18.15 -20.41 -14.37
C PHE A 69 -18.90 -19.99 -15.63
N LYS A 70 -18.16 -19.58 -16.66
CA LYS A 70 -18.77 -19.24 -17.94
C LYS A 70 -19.25 -20.51 -18.65
N PRO A 71 -20.31 -20.46 -19.46
CA PRO A 71 -20.75 -21.59 -20.28
C PRO A 71 -19.61 -22.17 -21.15
N THR A 72 -18.69 -21.32 -21.60
CA THR A 72 -17.50 -21.68 -22.41
C THR A 72 -16.45 -22.49 -21.66
N ASP A 73 -16.48 -22.47 -20.32
CA ASP A 73 -15.50 -23.12 -19.46
C ASP A 73 -15.82 -24.59 -19.22
N PHE A 74 -16.97 -25.05 -19.72
CA PHE A 74 -17.43 -26.42 -19.61
C PHE A 74 -17.10 -27.22 -20.87
N LYS A 75 -16.84 -28.51 -20.66
CA LYS A 75 -16.78 -29.54 -21.69
C LYS A 75 -17.79 -30.64 -21.35
N TRP A 76 -18.55 -31.06 -22.36
CA TRP A 76 -19.43 -32.20 -22.23
C TRP A 76 -18.62 -33.47 -22.42
N THR A 77 -18.61 -34.33 -21.41
CA THR A 77 -18.14 -35.72 -21.58
C THR A 77 -19.36 -36.62 -21.66
N PRO A 78 -19.28 -37.82 -22.25
CA PRO A 78 -20.42 -38.73 -22.37
C PRO A 78 -21.12 -39.03 -21.03
N VAL A 79 -20.38 -38.92 -19.92
CA VAL A 79 -20.85 -39.25 -18.57
C VAL A 79 -21.35 -38.02 -17.80
N ARG A 80 -20.69 -36.86 -17.95
CA ARG A 80 -20.99 -35.66 -17.14
C ARG A 80 -20.46 -34.37 -17.73
N LYS A 81 -21.05 -33.26 -17.32
CA LYS A 81 -20.52 -31.90 -17.52
C LYS A 81 -19.29 -31.70 -16.63
N THR A 82 -18.14 -31.39 -17.23
CA THR A 82 -16.88 -31.13 -16.49
C THR A 82 -16.29 -29.79 -16.89
N LEU A 83 -15.42 -29.24 -16.05
CA LEU A 83 -14.68 -28.02 -16.36
C LEU A 83 -13.46 -28.34 -17.24
N LYS A 84 -13.08 -27.39 -18.10
CA LYS A 84 -11.81 -27.43 -18.82
C LYS A 84 -10.62 -27.32 -17.85
N PRO A 85 -9.43 -27.83 -18.24
CA PRO A 85 -8.25 -27.81 -17.39
C PRO A 85 -7.82 -26.40 -16.96
N ASP A 86 -8.14 -25.36 -17.72
CA ASP A 86 -7.75 -23.97 -17.40
C ASP A 86 -8.88 -23.13 -16.79
N SER A 87 -10.07 -23.70 -16.61
CA SER A 87 -11.22 -22.96 -16.11
C SER A 87 -11.04 -22.48 -14.66
N VAL A 88 -11.28 -21.19 -14.44
CA VAL A 88 -11.34 -20.55 -13.13
C VAL A 88 -12.71 -19.91 -12.93
N PRO A 89 -13.26 -19.93 -11.71
CA PRO A 89 -14.52 -19.24 -11.45
C PRO A 89 -14.30 -17.74 -11.64
N SER A 90 -15.18 -17.10 -12.41
CA SER A 90 -15.03 -15.70 -12.84
C SER A 90 -16.32 -14.89 -12.73
N ILE A 91 -17.45 -15.53 -12.46
CA ILE A 91 -18.74 -14.86 -12.34
C ILE A 91 -19.06 -14.67 -10.86
N PHE A 92 -18.96 -13.43 -10.40
CA PHE A 92 -19.24 -13.02 -9.03
C PHE A 92 -19.82 -11.61 -9.00
N ASP A 93 -20.64 -11.31 -7.98
CA ASP A 93 -21.26 -10.00 -7.82
C ASP A 93 -20.22 -8.87 -7.63
N TRP A 94 -19.08 -9.18 -6.99
CA TRP A 94 -17.97 -8.24 -6.81
C TRP A 94 -17.11 -8.03 -8.06
N SER A 95 -17.27 -8.85 -9.11
CA SER A 95 -16.51 -8.69 -10.35
C SER A 95 -17.03 -7.53 -11.22
N ASN A 96 -18.25 -7.06 -10.98
CA ASN A 96 -18.86 -5.96 -11.73
C ASN A 96 -18.46 -4.56 -11.24
N GLN A 97 -17.67 -4.49 -10.15
CA GLN A 97 -17.14 -3.23 -9.67
C GLN A 97 -15.96 -2.82 -10.56
N VAL A 98 -16.24 -2.04 -11.60
CA VAL A 98 -15.21 -1.32 -12.34
C VAL A 98 -14.66 -0.26 -11.39
N THR A 99 -13.67 -0.62 -10.59
CA THR A 99 -12.85 0.38 -9.93
C THR A 99 -11.92 0.96 -10.98
N PRO A 100 -11.88 2.29 -11.17
CA PRO A 100 -10.88 2.88 -12.05
C PRO A 100 -9.51 2.41 -11.53
N ARG A 101 -8.72 1.79 -12.43
CA ARG A 101 -7.34 1.43 -12.11
C ARG A 101 -6.66 2.73 -11.65
N ARG A 102 -6.14 2.73 -10.42
CA ARG A 102 -5.39 3.90 -9.91
C ARG A 102 -4.33 4.28 -10.94
N GLU A 103 -4.36 5.52 -11.40
CA GLU A 103 -3.32 6.04 -12.27
C GLU A 103 -2.01 6.06 -11.47
N ILE A 104 -1.01 5.34 -11.99
CA ILE A 104 0.32 5.34 -11.41
C ILE A 104 0.99 6.62 -11.91
N PHE A 105 0.95 7.68 -11.10
CA PHE A 105 1.79 8.85 -11.31
C PHE A 105 3.24 8.44 -11.07
N LYS A 106 3.99 8.22 -12.15
CA LYS A 106 5.43 7.99 -12.09
C LYS A 106 6.10 9.31 -11.74
N HIS A 107 6.44 9.51 -10.47
CA HIS A 107 7.28 10.64 -10.07
C HIS A 107 8.68 10.48 -10.69
N PRO A 108 9.27 11.55 -11.27
CA PRO A 108 10.66 11.53 -11.70
C PRO A 108 11.55 11.20 -10.49
N VAL A 109 12.38 10.16 -10.63
CA VAL A 109 13.38 9.82 -9.61
C VAL A 109 14.38 10.98 -9.53
N PRO A 110 14.59 11.60 -8.36
CA PRO A 110 15.60 12.64 -8.21
C PRO A 110 16.97 12.06 -8.58
N GLN A 111 17.61 12.63 -9.60
CA GLN A 111 18.96 12.25 -9.97
C GLN A 111 19.88 12.51 -8.78
N LYS A 112 20.53 11.44 -8.27
CA LYS A 112 21.57 11.57 -7.25
C LYS A 112 22.68 12.44 -7.83
N ARG A 113 22.95 13.58 -7.18
CA ARG A 113 24.13 14.40 -7.50
C ARG A 113 25.38 13.52 -7.35
N PRO A 114 26.36 13.60 -8.26
CA PRO A 114 27.62 12.92 -8.08
C PRO A 114 28.28 13.43 -6.80
N ARG A 115 28.79 12.51 -5.98
CA ARG A 115 29.69 12.85 -4.87
C ARG A 115 30.93 13.52 -5.48
N SER A 116 31.10 14.81 -5.24
CA SER A 116 32.40 15.44 -5.42
C SER A 116 33.36 14.79 -4.42
N ALA A 117 34.44 14.21 -4.96
CA ALA A 117 35.56 13.73 -4.18
C ALA A 117 36.16 14.90 -3.39
N SER A 118 36.43 14.66 -2.13
CA SER A 118 37.29 15.48 -1.28
C SER A 118 38.69 15.49 -1.86
N GLU A 119 39.23 16.68 -2.12
CA GLU A 119 40.67 16.93 -2.16
C GLU A 119 40.95 17.89 -1.01
N ASP A 120 41.43 17.31 0.10
CA ASP A 120 42.13 18.02 1.16
C ASP A 120 43.51 18.39 0.59
N GLU A 121 43.87 19.67 0.52
CA GLU A 121 45.28 20.07 0.52
C GLU A 121 45.42 21.37 1.31
N ALA A 122 46.09 21.24 2.46
CA ALA A 122 46.66 22.34 3.21
C ALA A 122 47.90 22.85 2.48
N GLY A 123 48.06 24.16 2.40
CA GLY A 123 49.18 24.82 1.73
C GLY A 123 49.40 26.21 2.29
N ASP A 124 50.13 26.25 3.38
CA ASP A 124 50.85 27.38 3.96
C ASP A 124 51.98 27.80 3.01
N ASP A 125 52.02 29.07 2.59
CA ASP A 125 53.26 29.87 2.52
C ASP A 125 52.99 31.32 2.08
N ALA A 126 53.73 32.23 2.73
CA ALA A 126 53.61 33.68 2.64
C ALA A 126 54.60 34.28 1.64
N ALA A 127 54.15 35.27 0.87
CA ALA A 127 54.91 36.30 0.13
C ALA A 127 53.87 37.05 -0.74
N ASP A 128 53.89 38.35 -1.03
CA ASP A 128 54.79 39.47 -0.81
C ASP A 128 54.10 40.68 -1.49
N LEU A 129 54.22 41.86 -0.88
CA LEU A 129 54.14 43.21 -1.48
C LEU A 129 52.89 43.71 -2.26
N GLY A 130 52.31 44.80 -1.73
CA GLY A 130 51.52 45.74 -2.53
C GLY A 130 50.55 46.64 -1.76
N CYS A 131 51.06 47.52 -0.90
CA CYS A 131 50.29 48.61 -0.28
C CYS A 131 50.11 49.76 -1.30
N GLU A 132 48.87 50.14 -1.61
CA GLU A 132 48.54 51.45 -2.17
C GLU A 132 47.47 52.10 -1.30
N PRO A 133 47.54 53.42 -1.04
CA PRO A 133 46.93 54.05 0.12
C PRO A 133 45.48 54.48 -0.15
N ILE A 134 44.56 54.12 0.75
CA ILE A 134 43.22 54.73 0.80
C ILE A 134 43.30 55.97 1.73
N PRO A 135 42.87 57.16 1.29
CA PRO A 135 43.05 58.41 2.03
C PRO A 135 42.36 58.41 3.39
N GLU A 136 43.07 58.98 4.37
CA GLU A 136 42.56 59.38 5.68
C GLU A 136 41.23 60.13 5.54
N PHE A 137 40.15 59.57 6.08
CA PHE A 137 38.94 60.34 6.35
C PHE A 137 38.80 60.48 7.87
N GLN A 138 38.88 61.74 8.28
CA GLN A 138 38.97 62.22 9.66
C GLN A 138 37.82 61.75 10.53
N ASP A 139 38.18 61.51 11.80
CA ASP A 139 37.30 61.35 12.95
C ASP A 139 36.23 62.45 12.96
N GLY A 140 35.07 62.12 12.41
CA GLY A 140 33.88 62.95 12.41
C GLY A 140 32.86 62.33 13.35
N ASP A 141 32.84 62.82 14.59
CA ASP A 141 31.78 62.71 15.59
C ASP A 141 30.38 62.54 14.97
N LEU A 142 29.91 61.29 14.87
CA LEU A 142 28.49 60.96 14.85
C LEU A 142 28.14 60.39 16.21
N SER A 143 28.08 61.31 17.18
CA SER A 143 27.07 61.40 18.22
C SER A 143 26.06 60.25 18.19
N LEU A 144 26.10 59.43 19.26
CA LEU A 144 24.97 58.65 19.73
C LEU A 144 23.74 59.57 19.87
N CYS A 145 23.00 59.80 18.79
CA CYS A 145 21.57 59.98 18.91
C CYS A 145 21.01 58.58 19.16
N ALA A 146 20.62 58.36 20.42
CA ALA A 146 19.93 57.18 20.90
C ALA A 146 19.03 56.61 19.79
N PHE A 147 19.37 55.41 19.34
CA PHE A 147 18.48 54.58 18.53
C PHE A 147 17.37 54.14 19.47
N ASP A 148 16.45 55.07 19.76
CA ASP A 148 15.22 54.78 20.46
C ASP A 148 14.58 53.63 19.68
N GLU A 149 14.32 52.56 20.42
CA GLU A 149 13.59 51.36 20.05
C GLU A 149 12.20 51.73 19.51
N ILE A 150 12.15 52.24 18.28
CA ILE A 150 10.92 52.29 17.51
C ILE A 150 11.08 51.18 16.49
N SER A 151 11.02 49.94 17.01
CA SER A 151 10.58 48.83 16.18
C SER A 151 9.22 49.26 15.63
N SER A 152 9.20 49.64 14.35
CA SER A 152 8.00 50.13 13.67
C SER A 152 6.85 49.19 14.03
N PRO A 153 5.63 49.67 14.31
CA PRO A 153 4.50 48.78 14.64
C PRO A 153 4.31 47.67 13.60
N ARG A 154 4.76 47.91 12.36
CA ARG A 154 4.79 46.93 11.28
C ARG A 154 5.86 45.85 11.42
N VAL A 155 7.02 46.16 12.01
CA VAL A 155 8.11 45.20 12.28
C VAL A 155 7.69 44.25 13.41
N LEU A 156 7.12 44.78 14.50
CA LEU A 156 6.58 43.97 15.59
C LEU A 156 5.44 43.04 15.12
N GLU A 157 4.56 43.55 14.25
CA GLU A 157 3.50 42.75 13.65
C GLU A 157 4.08 41.65 12.74
N LEU A 158 5.13 41.96 11.96
CA LEU A 158 5.83 40.97 11.14
C LEU A 158 6.47 39.87 11.98
N GLU A 159 7.17 40.22 13.05
CA GLU A 159 7.81 39.27 13.97
C GLU A 159 6.78 38.32 14.59
N LYS A 160 5.64 38.85 15.03
CA LYS A 160 4.52 38.04 15.53
C LYS A 160 4.00 37.08 14.45
N THR A 161 3.80 37.55 13.22
CA THR A 161 3.36 36.67 12.13
C THR A 161 4.39 35.61 11.78
N LEU A 162 5.69 35.92 11.83
CA LEU A 162 6.75 34.93 11.60
C LEU A 162 6.71 33.84 12.65
N GLN A 163 6.60 34.21 13.93
CA GLN A 163 6.49 33.26 15.03
C GLN A 163 5.26 32.35 14.87
N GLU A 164 4.09 32.90 14.56
CA GLU A 164 2.87 32.11 14.31
C GLU A 164 3.02 31.14 13.13
N LYS A 165 3.72 31.56 12.06
CA LYS A 165 3.97 30.71 10.90
C LYS A 165 4.98 29.60 11.20
N GLU A 166 6.00 29.88 12.00
CA GLU A 166 6.97 28.88 12.46
C GLU A 166 6.30 27.80 13.31
N GLU A 167 5.43 28.19 14.24
CA GLU A 167 4.63 27.26 15.05
C GLU A 167 3.70 26.40 14.18
N GLU A 168 3.05 27.00 13.18
CA GLU A 168 2.18 26.27 12.25
C GLU A 168 2.97 25.31 11.35
N ILE A 169 4.16 25.71 10.89
CA ILE A 169 5.06 24.82 10.14
C ILE A 169 5.44 23.62 11.01
N GLN A 170 5.80 23.85 12.27
CA GLN A 170 6.17 22.78 13.20
C GLN A 170 5.01 21.81 13.44
N ARG A 171 3.80 22.34 13.65
CA ARG A 171 2.57 21.54 13.79
C ARG A 171 2.26 20.72 12.54
N LEU A 172 2.36 21.32 11.35
CA LEU A 172 2.11 20.63 10.09
C LEU A 172 3.16 19.55 9.83
N GLN A 173 4.42 19.78 10.20
CA GLN A 173 5.47 18.76 10.12
C GLN A 173 5.18 17.57 11.04
N GLU A 174 4.75 17.80 12.28
CA GLU A 174 4.35 16.73 13.20
C GLU A 174 3.14 15.95 12.67
N LYS A 175 2.12 16.68 12.18
CA LYS A 175 0.94 16.06 11.57
C LYS A 175 1.31 15.19 10.37
N LEU A 176 2.16 15.70 9.47
CA LEU A 176 2.67 14.92 8.35
C LEU A 176 3.53 13.74 8.81
N GLN A 177 4.28 13.86 9.91
CA GLN A 177 5.03 12.72 10.45
C GLN A 177 4.11 11.62 11.00
N ILE A 178 2.94 11.98 11.50
CA ILE A 178 1.89 11.03 11.94
C ILE A 178 1.15 10.43 10.75
N GLU A 179 0.75 11.26 9.78
CA GLU A 179 -0.04 10.85 8.61
C GLU A 179 0.78 10.16 7.52
N ARG A 180 2.09 10.43 7.44
CA ARG A 180 2.97 9.79 6.48
C ARG A 180 3.19 8.34 6.89
N PHE A 181 2.49 7.44 6.19
CA PHE A 181 2.77 6.00 6.27
C PHE A 181 4.26 5.76 5.97
N GLY A 182 5.00 5.36 7.00
CA GLY A 182 6.42 5.06 6.90
C GLY A 182 6.72 3.81 7.68
N ILE A 183 7.24 2.79 7.02
CA ILE A 183 7.69 1.53 7.65
C ILE A 183 8.70 1.84 8.77
N PHE A 184 9.48 2.92 8.65
CA PHE A 184 10.37 3.45 9.68
C PHE A 184 9.70 3.73 11.03
N ARG A 185 8.39 4.01 11.06
CA ARG A 185 7.65 4.24 12.31
C ARG A 185 7.48 2.95 13.12
N PHE A 186 7.45 1.82 12.43
CA PHE A 186 7.33 0.49 13.02
C PHE A 186 8.65 -0.30 12.94
N SER A 187 9.69 0.25 12.30
CA SER A 187 10.94 -0.48 12.02
C SER A 187 11.75 -0.89 13.25
N LYS A 188 11.32 -0.50 14.46
CA LYS A 188 11.91 -0.90 15.73
C LYS A 188 11.04 -1.92 16.49
N ASP A 189 9.87 -2.25 15.94
CA ASP A 189 8.89 -3.18 16.51
C ASP A 189 8.45 -4.18 15.44
N ASP A 190 9.19 -5.29 15.34
CA ASP A 190 8.93 -6.41 14.42
C ASP A 190 7.50 -6.98 14.58
N SER A 191 6.88 -6.84 15.76
CA SER A 191 5.49 -7.29 15.99
C SER A 191 4.49 -6.41 15.25
N MET A 192 4.61 -5.09 15.35
CA MET A 192 3.80 -4.15 14.57
C MET A 192 4.00 -4.35 13.07
N ILE A 193 5.25 -4.56 12.63
CA ILE A 193 5.51 -4.76 11.22
C ILE A 193 4.88 -6.06 10.72
N SER A 194 5.05 -7.17 11.44
CA SER A 194 4.42 -8.46 11.10
C SER A 194 2.90 -8.35 11.03
N PHE A 195 2.28 -7.59 11.93
CA PHE A 195 0.84 -7.33 11.94
C PHE A 195 0.35 -6.58 10.69
N TYR A 196 1.07 -5.52 10.26
CA TYR A 196 0.66 -4.70 9.11
C TYR A 196 1.15 -5.20 7.75
N THR A 197 2.22 -6.00 7.71
CA THR A 197 2.90 -6.38 6.45
C THR A 197 3.05 -7.89 6.25
N GLY A 198 2.81 -8.70 7.29
CA GLY A 198 2.97 -10.16 7.26
C GLY A 198 4.42 -10.66 7.26
N HIS A 199 5.43 -9.79 7.33
CA HIS A 199 6.84 -10.20 7.38
C HIS A 199 7.34 -10.26 8.83
N VAL A 200 8.09 -11.31 9.15
CA VAL A 200 8.54 -11.62 10.52
C VAL A 200 9.78 -10.81 10.93
N HIS A 201 10.60 -10.37 9.97
CA HIS A 201 11.74 -9.47 10.20
C HIS A 201 11.88 -8.48 9.05
N TYR A 202 12.11 -7.20 9.38
CA TYR A 202 12.48 -6.17 8.43
C TYR A 202 13.96 -5.83 8.58
N ILE A 203 14.75 -6.21 7.58
CA ILE A 203 16.19 -5.94 7.51
C ILE A 203 16.38 -4.84 6.47
N PHE A 204 17.07 -3.75 6.85
CA PHE A 204 17.46 -2.66 5.93
C PHE A 204 18.70 -3.03 5.11
#